data_AF-A0A495IHB5-F1
#
_entry.id   AF-A0A495IHB5-F1
#
_cell.length_a   1.000
_cell.length_b   1.000
_cell.length_c   1.000
_cell.angle_alpha   90.00
_cell.angle_beta   90.00
_cell.angle_gamma   90.00
#
_symmetry.space_group_name_H-M   'P 1'
#
loop_
_entity.id
_entity.type
_entity.pdbx_description
1 polymer ?
#
loop_
_entity_poly.entity_id
_entity_poly.type
_entity_poly.pdbx_seq_one_letter_code
_entity_poly.pdbx_strand_id
1 'polypeptide(L)'
;MTPMRTTGIQSLIVLTDPACVFALDLVNSGHTCESAVAALVSRRLGLSVEHTAEVIDGLVGIGWIERAGLDRIASKGIDDFDEHCREGLDHLAWLRAVGDDEHAADTVGAILAAWDTRSTDPFRRRRGALFRESEAGRRHAARVRARSLGFAFADPDVDSATDDAQFGDERLPEAG
;
A
#
# COMPACT_ATOMS: atom_id res chain seq x y z
N MET A 1 -17.14 -0.17 10.31
CA MET A 1 -15.98 0.66 9.93
C MET A 1 -16.45 1.99 9.35
N THR A 2 -16.02 3.12 9.94
CA THR A 2 -16.32 4.48 9.44
C THR A 2 -15.54 4.74 8.14
N PRO A 3 -16.16 5.30 7.08
CA PRO A 3 -15.54 5.44 5.75
C PRO A 3 -14.17 6.16 5.76
N MET A 4 -13.96 7.12 6.67
CA MET A 4 -12.67 7.82 6.85
C MET A 4 -11.50 6.90 7.23
N ARG A 5 -11.72 5.81 8.00
CA ARG A 5 -10.62 4.90 8.38
C ARG A 5 -10.14 4.10 7.17
N THR A 6 -11.06 3.76 6.26
CA THR A 6 -10.75 2.95 5.09
C THR A 6 -9.91 3.72 4.08
N THR A 7 -10.22 5.00 3.83
CA THR A 7 -9.47 5.83 2.87
C THR A 7 -8.07 6.18 3.39
N GLY A 8 -7.93 6.51 4.68
CA GLY A 8 -6.62 6.71 5.31
C GLY A 8 -5.69 5.48 5.18
N ILE A 9 -6.21 4.28 5.46
CA ILE A 9 -5.43 3.03 5.31
C ILE A 9 -5.05 2.78 3.84
N GLN A 10 -5.98 2.96 2.91
CA GLN A 10 -5.70 2.83 1.48
C GLN A 10 -4.59 3.78 1.03
N SER A 11 -4.65 5.03 1.50
CA SER A 11 -3.61 6.03 1.22
C SER A 11 -2.26 5.62 1.76
N LEU A 12 -2.19 5.02 2.96
CA LEU A 12 -0.93 4.48 3.49
C LEU A 12 -0.39 3.28 2.67
N ILE A 13 -1.26 2.39 2.19
CA ILE A 13 -0.86 1.29 1.32
C ILE A 13 -0.20 1.85 0.05
N VAL A 14 -0.84 2.82 -0.61
CA VAL A 14 -0.31 3.46 -1.83
C VAL A 14 1.00 4.18 -1.57
N LEU A 15 1.06 5.02 -0.54
CA LEU A 15 2.20 5.89 -0.26
C LEU A 15 3.44 5.13 0.22
N THR A 16 3.26 3.90 0.70
CA THR A 16 4.37 3.03 1.15
C THR A 16 4.81 2.00 0.10
N ASP A 17 4.09 1.89 -1.02
CA ASP A 17 4.42 0.98 -2.10
C ASP A 17 5.28 1.68 -3.19
N PRO A 18 6.51 1.22 -3.45
CA PRO A 18 7.38 1.77 -4.49
C PRO A 18 6.80 1.79 -5.91
N ALA A 19 6.05 0.76 -6.29
CA ALA A 19 5.44 0.63 -7.61
C ALA A 19 4.30 1.62 -7.76
N CYS A 20 3.45 1.75 -6.72
CA CYS A 20 2.40 2.77 -6.68
C CYS A 20 2.98 4.17 -6.83
N VAL A 21 3.94 4.55 -5.98
CA VAL A 21 4.54 5.88 -5.98
C VAL A 21 5.20 6.21 -7.31
N PHE A 22 5.94 5.25 -7.90
CA PHE A 22 6.61 5.50 -9.18
C PHE A 22 5.61 5.54 -10.35
N ALA A 23 4.55 4.72 -10.34
CA ALA A 23 3.47 4.83 -11.32
C ALA A 23 2.80 6.21 -11.25
N LEU A 24 2.47 6.70 -10.05
CA LEU A 24 1.88 8.03 -9.86
C LEU A 24 2.79 9.15 -10.36
N ASP A 25 4.10 9.09 -10.10
CA ASP A 25 5.08 10.06 -10.60
C ASP A 25 5.12 10.09 -12.13
N LEU A 26 5.06 8.92 -12.78
CA LEU A 26 5.01 8.81 -14.24
C LEU A 26 3.72 9.38 -14.83
N VAL A 27 2.56 9.04 -14.24
CA VAL A 27 1.26 9.55 -14.70
C VAL A 27 1.18 11.07 -14.52
N ASN A 28 1.63 11.60 -13.37
CA ASN A 28 1.70 13.04 -13.11
C ASN A 28 2.68 13.77 -14.05
N SER A 29 3.70 13.07 -14.54
CA SER A 29 4.64 13.59 -15.54
C SER A 29 4.09 13.53 -16.98
N GLY A 30 2.85 13.05 -17.16
CA GLY A 30 2.15 13.01 -18.45
C GLY A 30 2.23 11.67 -19.19
N HIS A 31 2.69 10.59 -18.56
CA HIS A 31 2.62 9.26 -19.17
C HIS A 31 1.19 8.70 -19.06
N THR A 32 0.50 8.60 -20.20
CA THR A 32 -0.91 8.19 -20.24
C THR A 32 -1.13 6.77 -20.75
N CYS A 33 -0.12 6.11 -21.33
CA CYS A 33 -0.27 4.75 -21.87
C CYS A 33 0.05 3.73 -20.77
N GLU A 34 -0.95 2.93 -20.39
CA GLU A 34 -0.83 1.98 -19.27
C GLU A 34 0.30 0.98 -19.45
N SER A 35 0.39 0.34 -20.62
CA SER A 35 1.42 -0.68 -20.90
C SER A 35 2.83 -0.08 -20.86
N ALA A 36 2.98 1.17 -21.30
CA ALA A 36 4.25 1.88 -21.21
C ALA A 36 4.63 2.20 -19.75
N VAL A 37 3.67 2.68 -18.94
CA VAL A 37 3.88 2.92 -17.50
C VAL A 37 4.26 1.61 -16.80
N ALA A 38 3.54 0.52 -17.09
CA ALA A 38 3.83 -0.80 -16.51
C ALA A 38 5.25 -1.27 -16.85
N ALA A 39 5.66 -1.15 -18.12
CA ALA A 39 7.02 -1.51 -18.54
C ALA A 39 8.11 -0.65 -17.86
N LEU A 40 7.87 0.65 -17.68
CA LEU A 40 8.81 1.56 -17.02
C LEU A 40 8.98 1.22 -15.54
N VAL A 41 7.87 0.99 -14.83
CA VAL A 41 7.88 0.64 -13.41
C VAL A 41 8.50 -0.75 -13.19
N SER A 42 8.11 -1.74 -13.99
CA SER A 42 8.69 -3.09 -13.99
C SER A 42 10.21 -3.04 -14.14
N ARG A 43 10.71 -2.36 -15.18
CA ARG A 43 12.16 -2.22 -15.43
C ARG A 43 12.87 -1.49 -14.29
N ARG A 44 12.22 -0.50 -13.69
CA ARG A 44 12.79 0.31 -12.61
C ARG A 44 12.97 -0.48 -11.32
N LEU A 45 11.97 -1.29 -10.97
CA LEU A 45 11.90 -1.97 -9.67
C LEU A 45 12.27 -3.45 -9.74
N GLY A 46 12.47 -4.01 -10.94
CA GLY A 46 12.75 -5.43 -11.13
C GLY A 46 11.53 -6.31 -10.88
N LEU A 47 10.33 -5.80 -11.16
CA LEU A 47 9.05 -6.51 -11.01
C LEU A 47 8.59 -7.08 -12.36
N SER A 48 7.67 -8.05 -12.35
CA SER A 48 7.02 -8.48 -13.60
C SER A 48 6.10 -7.38 -14.14
N VAL A 49 5.87 -7.38 -15.45
CA VAL A 49 4.98 -6.40 -16.09
C VAL A 49 3.53 -6.66 -15.66
N GLU A 50 3.15 -7.93 -15.50
CA GLU A 50 1.82 -8.34 -15.06
C GLU A 50 1.51 -7.81 -13.66
N HIS A 51 2.42 -8.00 -12.71
CA HIS A 51 2.25 -7.47 -11.36
C HIS A 51 2.16 -5.94 -11.35
N THR A 52 2.91 -5.29 -12.23
CA THR A 52 2.86 -3.83 -12.35
C THR A 52 1.54 -3.35 -12.95
N ALA A 53 0.96 -4.10 -13.90
CA ALA A 53 -0.37 -3.81 -14.44
C ALA A 53 -1.43 -3.94 -13.35
N GLU A 54 -1.37 -4.99 -12.52
CA GLU A 54 -2.26 -5.15 -11.36
C GLU A 54 -2.17 -3.98 -10.37
N VAL A 55 -0.96 -3.43 -10.16
CA VAL A 55 -0.76 -2.22 -9.34
C VAL A 55 -1.47 -1.01 -9.95
N ILE A 56 -1.35 -0.80 -11.26
CA ILE A 56 -2.01 0.31 -11.96
C ILE A 56 -3.54 0.15 -11.91
N ASP A 57 -4.05 -1.06 -12.14
CA ASP A 57 -5.46 -1.40 -11.97
C ASP A 57 -5.95 -1.11 -10.55
N GLY A 58 -5.13 -1.47 -9.56
CA GLY A 58 -5.36 -1.14 -8.16
C GLY A 58 -5.53 0.36 -7.97
N LEU A 59 -4.57 1.17 -8.42
CA LEU A 59 -4.59 2.63 -8.32
C LEU A 59 -5.82 3.26 -9.00
N VAL A 60 -6.26 2.70 -10.13
CA VAL A 60 -7.53 3.09 -10.78
C VAL A 60 -8.71 2.77 -9.86
N GLY A 61 -8.78 1.53 -9.35
CA GLY A 61 -9.89 1.04 -8.54
C GLY A 61 -10.09 1.80 -7.23
N ILE A 62 -9.01 2.31 -6.63
CA ILE A 62 -9.06 3.14 -5.42
C ILE A 62 -9.01 4.66 -5.72
N GLY A 63 -9.09 5.05 -6.99
CA GLY A 63 -9.31 6.45 -7.38
C GLY A 63 -8.12 7.38 -7.17
N TRP A 64 -6.89 6.88 -7.33
CA TRP A 64 -5.66 7.69 -7.37
C TRP A 64 -5.31 8.13 -8.80
N ILE A 65 -5.71 7.35 -9.79
CA ILE A 65 -5.66 7.66 -11.22
C ILE A 65 -7.01 7.29 -11.84
N GLU A 66 -7.30 7.80 -13.03
CA GLU A 66 -8.55 7.51 -13.75
C GLU A 66 -8.29 6.82 -15.09
N ARG A 67 -9.30 6.05 -15.55
CA ARG A 67 -9.33 5.49 -16.91
C ARG A 67 -9.79 6.57 -17.88
N ALA A 68 -8.90 6.96 -18.79
CA ALA A 68 -9.15 7.95 -19.84
C ALA A 68 -9.43 7.31 -21.22
N GLY A 69 -9.46 5.98 -21.29
CA GLY A 69 -9.69 5.21 -22.52
C GLY A 69 -9.46 3.72 -22.28
N LEU A 70 -9.42 2.93 -23.37
CA LEU A 70 -9.21 1.47 -23.28
C LEU A 70 -7.82 1.09 -22.77
N ASP A 71 -6.79 1.84 -23.16
CA ASP A 71 -5.38 1.63 -22.80
C ASP A 71 -4.75 2.89 -22.17
N ARG A 72 -5.60 3.86 -21.80
CA ARG A 72 -5.22 5.18 -21.35
C ARG A 72 -5.60 5.43 -19.90
N ILE A 73 -4.65 5.94 -19.15
CA ILE A 73 -4.78 6.40 -17.77
C ILE A 73 -4.42 7.88 -17.66
N ALA A 74 -5.00 8.55 -16.67
CA ALA A 74 -4.71 9.96 -16.39
C ALA A 74 -4.62 10.22 -14.89
N SER A 75 -3.90 11.28 -14.54
CA SER A 75 -3.90 11.83 -13.19
C SER A 75 -5.26 12.48 -12.94
N LYS A 76 -5.79 12.31 -11.73
CA LYS A 76 -6.99 13.04 -11.28
C LYS A 76 -6.69 14.51 -10.93
N GLY A 77 -5.41 14.86 -10.80
CA GLY A 77 -4.96 16.22 -10.49
C GLY A 77 -4.28 16.31 -9.12
N ILE A 78 -3.67 17.47 -8.88
CA ILE A 78 -2.92 17.74 -7.64
C ILE A 78 -3.84 17.85 -6.42
N ASP A 79 -5.07 18.34 -6.60
CA ASP A 79 -6.02 18.50 -5.49
C ASP A 79 -6.49 17.15 -4.94
N ASP A 80 -6.83 16.18 -5.81
CA ASP A 80 -7.14 14.81 -5.41
C ASP A 80 -5.94 14.14 -4.71
N PHE A 81 -4.73 14.35 -5.25
CA PHE A 81 -3.50 13.82 -4.65
C PHE A 81 -3.28 14.38 -3.24
N ASP A 82 -3.45 15.69 -3.06
CA ASP A 82 -3.30 16.37 -1.77
C ASP A 82 -4.34 15.90 -0.75
N GLU A 83 -5.57 15.60 -1.19
CA GLU A 83 -6.62 15.03 -0.34
C GLU A 83 -6.22 13.64 0.18
N HIS A 84 -5.82 12.73 -0.71
CA HIS A 84 -5.36 11.39 -0.31
C HIS A 84 -4.14 11.45 0.63
N CYS A 85 -3.20 12.36 0.38
CA CYS A 85 -2.07 12.57 1.27
C CYS A 85 -2.51 13.06 2.66
N ARG A 86 -3.51 13.96 2.72
CA ARG A 86 -4.07 14.43 4.00
C ARG A 86 -4.72 13.30 4.78
N GLU A 87 -5.49 12.45 4.13
CA GLU A 87 -6.10 11.28 4.77
C GLU A 87 -5.05 10.32 5.35
N GLY A 88 -3.97 10.06 4.61
CA GLY A 88 -2.85 9.26 5.11
C GLY A 88 -2.15 9.90 6.32
N LEU A 89 -1.95 11.22 6.29
CA LEU A 89 -1.36 11.96 7.41
C LEU A 89 -2.25 11.98 8.65
N ASP A 90 -3.55 12.18 8.47
CA ASP A 90 -4.54 12.13 9.56
C ASP A 90 -4.57 10.74 10.19
N HIS A 91 -4.47 9.69 9.38
CA HIS A 91 -4.41 8.31 9.87
C HIS A 91 -3.12 8.02 10.65
N LEU A 92 -1.97 8.53 10.19
CA LEU A 92 -0.71 8.46 10.95
C LEU A 92 -0.79 9.22 12.27
N ALA A 93 -1.43 10.38 12.29
CA ALA A 93 -1.64 11.15 13.52
C ALA A 93 -2.54 10.39 14.50
N TRP A 94 -3.58 9.72 13.98
CA TRP A 94 -4.45 8.86 14.78
C TRP A 94 -3.68 7.68 15.40
N LEU A 95 -2.83 6.98 14.65
CA LEU A 95 -1.99 5.88 15.18
C LEU A 95 -1.15 6.34 16.38
N ARG A 96 -0.50 7.50 16.26
CA ARG A 96 0.25 8.11 17.37
C ARG A 96 -0.65 8.46 18.55
N ALA A 97 -1.82 9.05 18.29
CA ALA A 97 -2.76 9.44 19.33
C ALA A 97 -3.29 8.25 20.15
N VAL A 98 -3.37 7.06 19.56
CA VAL A 98 -3.75 5.81 20.26
C VAL A 98 -2.55 5.04 20.82
N GLY A 99 -1.34 5.61 20.77
CA GLY A 99 -0.13 5.06 21.37
C GLY A 99 0.68 4.11 20.49
N ASP A 100 0.36 3.98 19.20
CA ASP A 100 1.05 3.12 18.25
C ASP A 100 2.16 3.87 17.48
N ASP A 101 3.08 4.49 18.25
CA ASP A 101 4.14 5.35 17.71
C ASP A 101 5.14 4.57 16.83
N GLU A 102 5.42 3.31 17.16
CA GLU A 102 6.34 2.47 16.38
C GLU A 102 5.74 2.18 15.00
N HIS A 103 4.46 1.81 14.93
CA HIS A 103 3.78 1.60 13.67
C HIS A 103 3.78 2.87 12.82
N ALA A 104 3.43 4.01 13.41
CA ALA A 104 3.47 5.29 12.70
C ALA A 104 4.88 5.64 12.20
N ALA A 105 5.93 5.39 12.99
CA ALA A 105 7.31 5.65 12.61
C ALA A 105 7.80 4.71 11.49
N ASP A 106 7.51 3.41 11.59
CA ASP A 106 7.82 2.42 10.56
C ASP A 106 7.15 2.80 9.23
N THR A 107 5.87 3.21 9.27
CA THR A 107 5.12 3.63 8.08
C THR A 107 5.69 4.91 7.47
N VAL A 108 6.07 5.92 8.26
CA VAL A 108 6.75 7.11 7.74
C VAL A 108 8.07 6.75 7.08
N GLY A 109 8.87 5.86 7.68
CA GLY A 109 10.08 5.33 7.08
C GLY A 109 9.83 4.65 5.74
N ALA A 110 8.76 3.87 5.65
CA ALA A 110 8.34 3.20 4.42
C ALA A 110 7.89 4.18 3.33
N ILE A 111 7.15 5.24 3.68
CA ILE A 111 6.80 6.33 2.75
C ILE A 111 8.08 6.94 2.19
N LEU A 112 9.02 7.37 3.04
CA LEU A 112 10.27 7.97 2.58
C LEU A 112 11.07 7.03 1.67
N ALA A 113 11.11 5.74 1.99
CA ALA A 113 11.79 4.72 1.20
C ALA A 113 11.12 4.43 -0.15
N ALA A 114 9.78 4.46 -0.21
CA ALA A 114 9.01 4.35 -1.45
C ALA A 114 9.26 5.57 -2.34
N TRP A 115 9.22 6.78 -1.78
CA TRP A 115 9.48 8.02 -2.50
C TRP A 115 10.93 8.20 -2.97
N ASP A 116 11.88 7.48 -2.40
CA ASP A 116 13.24 7.45 -2.93
C ASP A 116 13.35 6.66 -4.24
N THR A 117 12.36 5.86 -4.63
CA THR A 117 12.41 5.06 -5.88
C THR A 117 12.22 5.90 -7.15
N ARG A 118 11.51 7.03 -7.07
CA ARG A 118 11.42 8.00 -8.18
C ARG A 118 12.71 8.78 -8.41
N SER A 119 13.63 8.79 -7.44
CA SER A 119 14.85 9.59 -7.53
C SER A 119 15.84 9.07 -8.57
N THR A 120 16.37 9.96 -9.42
CA THR A 120 17.48 9.65 -10.33
C THR A 120 18.81 9.48 -9.58
N ASP A 121 18.94 10.06 -8.38
CA ASP A 121 20.10 9.92 -7.50
C ASP A 121 20.27 8.47 -6.99
N PRO A 122 21.38 7.78 -7.32
CA PRO A 122 21.68 6.43 -6.84
C PRO A 122 21.75 6.30 -5.30
N PHE A 123 22.20 7.34 -4.60
CA PHE A 123 22.35 7.29 -3.14
C PHE A 123 20.99 7.20 -2.45
N ARG A 124 20.03 8.04 -2.87
CA ARG A 124 18.65 8.00 -2.37
C ARG A 124 18.01 6.63 -2.63
N ARG A 125 18.17 6.07 -3.83
CA ARG A 125 17.65 4.73 -4.13
C ARG A 125 18.22 3.66 -3.21
N ARG A 126 19.54 3.72 -2.98
CA ARG A 126 20.22 2.79 -2.08
C ARG A 126 19.68 2.93 -0.65
N ARG A 127 19.45 4.15 -0.17
CA ARG A 127 18.84 4.40 1.15
C ARG A 127 17.45 3.78 1.26
N GLY A 128 16.59 3.96 0.26
CA GLY A 128 15.28 3.32 0.23
C GLY A 128 15.34 1.79 0.24
N ALA A 129 16.30 1.20 -0.48
CA ALA A 129 16.54 -0.26 -0.43
C ALA A 129 17.02 -0.72 0.96
N LEU A 130 17.97 0.00 1.57
CA LEU A 130 18.47 -0.30 2.92
C LEU A 130 17.37 -0.20 3.99
N PHE A 131 16.43 0.74 3.87
CA PHE A 131 15.28 0.79 4.78
C PHE A 131 14.44 -0.50 4.69
N ARG A 132 14.16 -1.01 3.49
CA ARG A 132 13.39 -2.25 3.31
C ARG A 132 14.06 -3.47 3.94
N GLU A 133 15.39 -3.47 4.00
CA GLU A 133 16.19 -4.50 4.66
C GLU A 133 16.39 -4.26 6.17
N SER A 134 15.96 -3.12 6.69
CA SER A 134 16.04 -2.80 8.12
C SER A 134 14.98 -3.55 8.94
N GLU A 135 15.10 -3.53 10.26
CA GLU A 135 14.09 -4.11 11.15
C GLU A 135 12.72 -3.43 11.01
N ALA A 136 12.71 -2.09 10.98
CA ALA A 136 11.51 -1.29 10.73
C ALA A 136 10.84 -1.64 9.39
N GLY A 137 11.65 -1.78 8.33
CA GLY A 137 11.17 -2.21 7.01
C GLY A 137 10.56 -3.61 7.02
N ARG A 138 11.16 -4.56 7.75
CA ARG A 138 10.61 -5.92 7.90
C ARG A 138 9.30 -5.93 8.69
N ARG A 139 9.18 -5.14 9.76
CA ARG A 139 7.92 -5.00 10.51
C ARG A 139 6.83 -4.40 9.65
N HIS A 140 7.12 -3.32 8.91
CA HIS A 140 6.18 -2.74 7.94
C HIS A 140 5.72 -3.77 6.90
N ALA A 141 6.66 -4.50 6.29
CA ALA A 141 6.34 -5.55 5.33
C ALA A 141 5.55 -6.72 5.94
N ALA A 142 5.74 -7.03 7.23
CA ALA A 142 4.91 -8.00 7.93
C ALA A 142 3.47 -7.49 8.10
N ARG A 143 3.28 -6.22 8.47
CA ARG A 143 1.93 -5.60 8.59
C ARG A 143 1.18 -5.57 7.26
N VAL A 144 1.86 -5.23 6.16
CA VAL A 144 1.27 -5.27 4.81
C VAL A 144 0.80 -6.68 4.46
N ARG A 145 1.65 -7.71 4.67
CA ARG A 145 1.30 -9.10 4.38
C ARG A 145 0.16 -9.62 5.25
N ALA A 146 0.13 -9.23 6.52
CA ALA A 146 -0.94 -9.57 7.45
C ALA A 146 -2.21 -8.73 7.26
N ARG A 147 -2.23 -7.78 6.30
CA ARG A 147 -3.32 -6.82 6.09
C ARG A 147 -3.67 -6.01 7.34
N SER A 148 -2.68 -5.77 8.20
CA SER A 148 -2.80 -5.02 9.45
C SER A 148 -2.16 -3.63 9.40
N LEU A 149 -1.67 -3.19 8.23
CA LEU A 149 -1.17 -1.83 8.06
C LEU A 149 -2.26 -0.80 8.38
N GLY A 150 -1.95 0.15 9.26
CA GLY A 150 -2.89 1.19 9.70
C GLY A 150 -3.92 0.73 10.72
N PHE A 151 -3.99 -0.55 11.09
CA PHE A 151 -4.81 -1.00 12.21
C PHE A 151 -4.01 -0.90 13.51
N ALA A 152 -4.58 -0.24 14.52
CA ALA A 152 -3.93 -0.11 15.81
C ALA A 152 -3.97 -1.44 16.58
N PHE A 153 -3.00 -1.67 17.46
CA PHE A 153 -2.94 -2.87 18.31
C PHE A 153 -4.20 -3.06 19.19
N ALA A 154 -4.92 -1.98 19.47
CA ALA A 154 -6.12 -1.96 20.30
C ALA A 154 -7.45 -1.96 19.50
N ASP A 155 -7.43 -2.25 18.19
CA ASP A 155 -8.65 -2.28 17.38
C ASP A 155 -9.43 -3.59 17.65
N PRO A 156 -10.59 -3.55 18.35
CA PRO A 156 -11.30 -4.75 18.79
C PRO A 156 -11.94 -5.55 17.64
N ASP A 157 -11.92 -5.02 16.41
CA ASP A 157 -12.53 -5.63 15.23
C ASP A 157 -11.59 -6.62 14.50
N VAL A 158 -10.33 -6.77 14.91
CA VAL A 158 -9.38 -7.72 14.28
C VAL A 158 -9.40 -9.11 14.94
N ASP A 159 -9.85 -9.21 16.19
CA ASP A 159 -9.85 -10.46 16.96
C ASP A 159 -11.04 -11.40 16.67
N SER A 160 -12.06 -10.97 15.92
CA SER A 160 -13.27 -11.79 15.69
C SER A 160 -13.25 -12.66 14.43
N ALA A 161 -12.15 -12.67 13.64
CA ALA A 161 -12.10 -13.39 12.36
C ALA A 161 -11.35 -14.73 12.40
N THR A 162 -10.84 -15.16 13.56
CA THR A 162 -10.05 -16.40 13.67
C THR A 162 -10.63 -17.48 14.58
N ASP A 163 -11.87 -17.36 15.07
CA ASP A 163 -12.42 -18.30 16.08
C ASP A 163 -13.73 -19.02 15.67
N ASP A 164 -13.93 -19.28 14.37
CA ASP A 164 -15.02 -20.13 13.86
C ASP A 164 -14.51 -21.37 13.09
N ALA A 165 -13.38 -21.93 13.53
CA ALA A 165 -13.10 -23.36 13.30
C ALA A 165 -13.70 -24.17 14.47
N GLN A 166 -15.02 -24.11 14.61
CA GLN A 166 -15.73 -24.96 15.56
C GLN A 166 -15.58 -26.42 15.16
N PHE A 167 -15.11 -27.19 16.14
CA PHE A 167 -15.04 -28.64 16.16
C PHE A 167 -16.35 -29.28 15.68
N GLY A 168 -16.34 -29.81 14.46
CA GLY A 168 -17.30 -30.81 14.00
C GLY A 168 -16.93 -32.17 14.58
N ASP A 169 -17.52 -32.49 15.73
CA ASP A 169 -17.67 -33.84 16.28
C ASP A 169 -18.53 -34.67 15.31
N GLU A 170 -17.90 -35.52 14.48
CA GLU A 170 -18.61 -36.63 13.83
C GLU A 170 -17.88 -37.95 14.10
N ARG A 171 -18.51 -38.72 14.98
CA ARG A 171 -18.16 -40.07 15.40
C ARG A 171 -18.14 -41.02 14.21
N LEU A 172 -17.10 -41.86 14.16
CA LEU A 172 -17.02 -43.04 13.30
C LEU A 172 -18.14 -44.03 13.65
N PRO A 173 -18.86 -44.60 12.67
CA PRO A 173 -19.75 -45.73 12.93
C PRO A 173 -18.92 -47.02 13.09
N GLU A 174 -19.15 -47.73 14.20
CA GLU A 174 -18.65 -49.09 14.41
C GLU A 174 -19.34 -50.07 13.46
N ALA A 175 -18.54 -51.02 12.99
CA ALA A 175 -18.94 -52.09 12.08
C ALA A 175 -19.97 -53.04 12.72
N GLY A 176 -20.95 -53.44 11.92
CA GLY A 176 -21.83 -54.59 12.14
C GLY A 176 -21.99 -55.36 10.84
#